data_AF-A0A2A9KJT9-F1
#
_entry.id   AF-A0A2A9KJT9-F1
#
_cell.length_a   1.000
_cell.length_b   1.000
_cell.length_c   1.000
_cell.angle_alpha   90.00
_cell.angle_beta   90.00
_cell.angle_gamma   90.00
#
_symmetry.space_group_name_H-M   'P 1'
#
loop_
_entity.id
_entity.type
_entity.pdbx_description
1 polymer ?
#
loop_
_entity_poly.entity_id
_entity_poly.type
_entity_poly.pdbx_seq_one_letter_code
_entity_poly.pdbx_strand_id
1 'polypeptide(L)'
;MSITRNRLSALATALMISAAALSAPFAVAQTAASAPAASAAAVAAPAPAATAAASLADTPTPPPAPAAKETVDNPYGLDALWKGGDFVARGTLIILVLMSMGSWYIIITKLIEQVKLMGQAQNAKKTFWKAGTVAAGVAGLKPNSAYRFIAENGEKSTVHHDGALLEQIDLNTWVTMSIQRSVEKVQSRLQDGLAFLATVGSTAPFVGLFGTVWGIYHALTAIGIAGQASIDKVAGPVGEALIMTAIGLAVAVPAVLGYNWLVRRNKSAMEEIRSFSADLHSVLLSGVMSSSSAGQVAHINKKVG
;
A
#
# COMPACT_ATOMS: atom_id res chain seq x y z
N MET A 1 -15.49 -10.16 -19.52
CA MET A 1 -14.18 -9.47 -19.63
C MET A 1 -13.53 -9.09 -18.28
N SER A 2 -14.14 -9.42 -17.12
CA SER A 2 -13.60 -9.12 -15.77
C SER A 2 -12.81 -10.26 -15.11
N ILE A 3 -12.94 -11.50 -15.62
CA ILE A 3 -12.36 -12.70 -15.00
C ILE A 3 -10.86 -12.81 -15.28
N THR A 4 -10.38 -12.28 -16.41
CA THR A 4 -8.97 -12.33 -16.81
C THR A 4 -8.07 -11.42 -15.97
N ARG A 5 -8.60 -10.32 -15.40
CA ARG A 5 -7.85 -9.39 -14.55
C ARG A 5 -7.53 -9.94 -13.15
N ASN A 6 -8.38 -10.82 -12.61
CA ASN A 6 -8.13 -11.46 -11.31
C ASN A 6 -7.05 -12.54 -11.38
N ARG A 7 -6.86 -13.19 -12.53
CA ARG A 7 -5.83 -14.24 -12.69
C ARG A 7 -4.42 -13.69 -12.79
N LEU A 8 -4.24 -12.50 -13.37
CA LEU A 8 -2.95 -11.78 -13.37
C LEU A 8 -2.55 -11.32 -11.96
N SER A 9 -3.51 -10.89 -11.14
CA SER A 9 -3.25 -10.56 -9.74
C SER A 9 -2.90 -11.81 -8.92
N ALA A 10 -3.55 -12.94 -9.16
CA ALA A 10 -3.24 -14.20 -8.48
C ALA A 10 -1.87 -14.78 -8.89
N LEU A 11 -1.47 -14.67 -10.15
CA LEU A 11 -0.15 -15.14 -10.63
C LEU A 11 1.01 -14.26 -10.13
N ALA A 12 0.83 -12.95 -10.05
CA ALA A 12 1.85 -12.06 -9.47
C ALA A 12 2.01 -12.26 -7.95
N THR A 13 0.94 -12.64 -7.25
CA THR A 13 0.99 -12.93 -5.81
C THR A 13 1.53 -14.34 -5.53
N ALA A 14 1.24 -15.33 -6.39
CA ALA A 14 1.72 -16.70 -6.23
C ALA A 14 3.21 -16.87 -6.55
N LEU A 15 3.77 -16.10 -7.50
CA LEU A 15 5.19 -16.20 -7.84
C LEU A 15 6.12 -15.58 -6.77
N MET A 16 5.60 -14.70 -5.91
CA MET A 16 6.38 -14.03 -4.85
C MET A 16 6.32 -14.75 -3.49
N ILE A 17 5.47 -15.77 -3.34
CA ILE A 17 5.35 -16.54 -2.09
C ILE A 17 6.34 -17.71 -2.03
N SER A 18 6.92 -18.14 -3.16
CA SER A 18 7.85 -19.28 -3.19
C SER A 18 9.31 -18.98 -2.79
N ALA A 19 9.64 -17.76 -2.36
CA ALA A 19 11.02 -17.40 -1.93
C ALA A 19 11.17 -17.07 -0.44
N ALA A 20 10.11 -17.22 0.38
CA ALA A 20 10.11 -16.75 1.77
C ALA A 20 9.88 -17.87 2.82
N ALA A 21 10.31 -19.10 2.53
CA ALA A 21 10.18 -20.23 3.45
C ALA A 21 11.54 -20.78 3.89
N LEU A 22 12.32 -19.99 4.65
CA LEU A 22 13.21 -20.52 5.69
C LEU A 22 13.65 -19.37 6.63
N SER A 23 12.91 -19.14 7.71
CA SER A 23 13.40 -18.36 8.85
C SER A 23 12.68 -18.79 10.12
N ALA A 24 13.39 -19.53 10.98
CA ALA A 24 12.98 -19.77 12.36
C ALA A 24 12.99 -18.46 13.17
N PRO A 25 12.23 -18.35 14.26
CA PRO A 25 12.14 -17.10 15.03
C PRO A 25 13.35 -16.95 15.96
N PHE A 26 14.24 -16.00 15.67
CA PHE A 26 15.11 -15.43 16.69
C PHE A 26 14.37 -14.28 17.36
N ALA A 27 13.85 -14.55 18.56
CA ALA A 27 13.40 -13.51 19.47
C ALA A 27 14.64 -12.93 20.17
N VAL A 28 15.02 -11.70 19.83
CA VAL A 28 15.93 -10.89 20.65
C VAL A 28 15.11 -9.75 21.23
N ALA A 29 15.05 -9.74 22.56
CA ALA A 29 14.52 -8.64 23.34
C ALA A 29 15.38 -7.40 23.09
N GLN A 30 14.77 -6.33 22.58
CA GLN A 30 15.44 -5.06 22.35
C GLN A 30 15.36 -4.23 23.65
N THR A 31 16.43 -4.27 24.44
CA THR A 31 16.68 -3.28 25.50
C THR A 31 17.09 -1.97 24.83
N ALA A 32 16.32 -0.91 25.08
CA ALA A 32 16.64 0.44 24.66
C ALA A 32 17.88 0.94 25.43
N ALA A 33 19.01 1.03 24.74
CA ALA A 33 20.20 1.75 25.21
C ALA A 33 20.34 3.06 24.42
N SER A 34 20.28 4.16 25.15
CA SER A 34 20.49 5.54 24.72
C SER A 34 21.87 5.73 24.08
N ALA A 35 21.92 6.26 22.86
CA ALA A 35 23.15 6.70 22.20
C ALA A 35 23.67 8.01 22.84
N PRO A 36 24.97 8.15 23.13
CA PRO A 36 25.56 9.45 23.38
C PRO A 36 25.92 10.11 22.04
N ALA A 37 25.60 11.39 21.91
CA ALA A 37 26.02 12.25 20.82
C ALA A 37 27.54 12.42 20.84
N ALA A 38 28.21 12.05 19.74
CA ALA A 38 29.64 12.33 19.55
C ALA A 38 29.80 13.70 18.87
N SER A 39 30.36 14.62 19.67
CA SER A 39 30.75 16.00 19.38
C SER A 39 31.72 16.12 18.21
N ALA A 40 31.44 17.05 17.30
CA ALA A 40 32.41 17.57 16.33
C ALA A 40 33.53 18.33 17.05
N ALA A 41 34.74 17.78 17.02
CA ALA A 41 35.94 18.47 17.52
C ALA A 41 36.55 19.30 16.39
N ALA A 42 36.48 20.63 16.55
CA ALA A 42 37.23 21.60 15.77
C ALA A 42 38.72 21.52 16.11
N VAL A 43 39.58 21.43 15.10
CA VAL A 43 41.04 21.57 15.25
C VAL A 43 41.46 22.96 14.78
N ALA A 44 42.12 23.67 15.69
CA ALA A 44 42.64 25.01 15.55
C ALA A 44 43.96 25.06 14.74
N ALA A 45 44.19 26.23 14.14
CA ALA A 45 45.38 26.60 13.38
C ALA A 45 46.68 26.62 14.22
N PRO A 46 47.83 26.66 13.52
CA PRO A 46 48.83 27.67 13.87
C PRO A 46 49.37 28.43 12.63
N ALA A 47 49.58 29.73 12.83
CA ALA A 47 50.57 30.57 12.11
C ALA A 47 51.73 30.86 13.10
N PRO A 48 52.91 31.43 12.73
CA PRO A 48 53.28 32.17 11.50
C PRO A 48 54.64 31.71 10.88
N ALA A 49 55.08 32.17 9.71
CA ALA A 49 55.97 33.33 9.55
C ALA A 49 56.22 33.65 8.06
N ALA A 50 56.42 34.94 7.78
CA ALA A 50 56.59 35.55 6.46
C ALA A 50 57.98 35.35 5.84
N THR A 51 58.05 35.35 4.51
CA THR A 51 59.14 36.00 3.76
C THR A 51 58.62 36.49 2.42
N ALA A 52 58.89 37.76 2.13
CA ALA A 52 58.50 38.46 0.91
C ALA A 52 59.61 38.34 -0.15
N ALA A 53 59.23 38.32 -1.43
CA ALA A 53 59.85 39.11 -2.51
C ALA A 53 59.06 38.97 -3.82
N ALA A 54 58.99 40.07 -4.56
CA ALA A 54 58.13 40.36 -5.70
C ALA A 54 58.59 39.80 -7.05
N SER A 55 57.68 39.64 -8.03
CA SER A 55 57.53 40.62 -9.14
C SER A 55 56.71 40.09 -10.35
N LEU A 56 55.75 40.93 -10.77
CA LEU A 56 55.33 41.32 -12.13
C LEU A 56 54.75 40.27 -13.11
N ALA A 57 53.47 40.39 -13.46
CA ALA A 57 53.01 41.00 -14.73
C ALA A 57 51.48 40.80 -14.92
N ASP A 58 50.77 41.93 -15.01
CA ASP A 58 49.36 42.03 -15.41
C ASP A 58 49.21 41.75 -16.92
N THR A 59 48.35 40.81 -17.28
CA THR A 59 47.69 40.78 -18.60
C THR A 59 46.21 40.39 -18.42
N PRO A 60 45.24 41.24 -18.78
CA PRO A 60 43.83 40.92 -18.67
C PRO A 60 43.38 40.04 -19.85
N THR A 61 42.87 38.84 -19.56
CA THR A 61 42.22 37.97 -20.55
C THR A 61 40.68 37.97 -20.43
N PRO A 62 39.93 37.81 -21.53
CA PRO A 62 38.52 38.23 -21.68
C PRO A 62 37.48 37.31 -21.01
N PRO A 63 36.22 37.76 -20.82
CA PRO A 63 35.16 37.04 -20.08
C PRO A 63 34.75 35.69 -20.70
N PRO A 64 34.22 34.74 -19.89
CA PRO A 64 34.19 33.32 -20.19
C PRO A 64 33.18 32.95 -21.29
N ALA A 65 33.59 32.02 -22.16
CA ALA A 65 32.71 31.36 -23.12
C ALA A 65 31.53 30.66 -22.39
N PRO A 66 30.33 30.58 -23.01
CA PRO A 66 29.15 30.01 -22.37
C PRO A 66 29.46 28.58 -21.90
N ALA A 67 29.17 28.31 -20.63
CA ALA A 67 29.35 27.00 -20.01
C ALA A 67 28.79 25.91 -20.92
N ALA A 68 29.71 25.15 -21.54
CA ALA A 68 29.39 23.85 -22.05
C ALA A 68 28.72 23.11 -20.89
N LYS A 69 27.54 22.54 -21.14
CA LYS A 69 26.97 21.57 -20.23
C LYS A 69 27.99 20.44 -20.17
N GLU A 70 28.90 20.48 -19.20
CA GLU A 70 29.57 19.29 -18.74
C GLU A 70 28.44 18.37 -18.32
N THR A 71 28.16 17.39 -19.18
CA THR A 71 27.51 16.17 -18.72
C THR A 71 28.47 15.63 -17.69
N VAL A 72 28.24 15.97 -16.42
CA VAL A 72 28.86 15.31 -15.28
C VAL A 72 28.47 13.85 -15.43
N ASP A 73 29.36 13.10 -16.10
CA ASP A 73 29.20 11.68 -16.34
C ASP A 73 29.41 11.04 -14.98
N ASN A 74 28.31 10.86 -14.26
CA ASN A 74 28.35 10.53 -12.84
C ASN A 74 28.91 9.10 -12.71
N PRO A 75 30.16 8.92 -12.25
CA PRO A 75 30.84 7.62 -12.27
C PRO A 75 30.23 6.64 -11.25
N TYR A 76 29.26 7.10 -10.45
CA TYR A 76 28.59 6.36 -9.38
C TYR A 76 27.07 6.22 -9.60
N GLY A 77 26.61 6.31 -10.85
CA GLY A 77 25.19 6.20 -11.22
C GLY A 77 24.65 4.76 -11.25
N LEU A 78 23.35 4.62 -11.52
CA LEU A 78 22.70 3.31 -11.71
C LEU A 78 23.34 2.48 -12.84
N ASP A 79 23.95 3.14 -13.83
CA ASP A 79 24.67 2.48 -14.92
C ASP A 79 26.00 1.85 -14.46
N ALA A 80 26.70 2.48 -13.51
CA ALA A 80 27.90 1.93 -12.87
C ALA A 80 27.55 0.73 -11.98
N LEU A 81 26.49 0.85 -11.17
CA LEU A 81 25.92 -0.26 -10.40
C LEU A 81 25.50 -1.43 -11.29
N TRP A 82 25.00 -1.18 -12.50
CA TRP A 82 24.62 -2.27 -13.40
C TRP A 82 25.83 -2.89 -14.08
N LYS A 83 26.81 -2.11 -14.56
CA LYS A 83 27.99 -2.62 -15.27
C LYS A 83 29.03 -3.27 -14.34
N GLY A 84 29.21 -2.74 -13.13
CA GLY A 84 30.13 -3.25 -12.10
C GLY A 84 29.46 -4.12 -11.02
N GLY A 85 28.13 -4.10 -10.90
CA GLY A 85 27.43 -4.77 -9.81
C GLY A 85 27.36 -6.29 -9.97
N ASP A 86 27.76 -6.94 -8.89
CA ASP A 86 27.68 -8.38 -8.65
C ASP A 86 26.23 -8.92 -8.75
N PHE A 87 26.05 -10.21 -9.02
CA PHE A 87 24.73 -10.83 -9.27
C PHE A 87 23.73 -10.55 -8.14
N VAL A 88 24.22 -10.54 -6.90
CA VAL A 88 23.42 -10.27 -5.70
C VAL A 88 22.89 -8.84 -5.67
N ALA A 89 23.71 -7.84 -6.02
CA ALA A 89 23.29 -6.44 -6.03
C ALA A 89 22.17 -6.20 -7.05
N ARG A 90 22.30 -6.77 -8.25
CA ARG A 90 21.24 -6.70 -9.27
C ARG A 90 19.96 -7.39 -8.80
N GLY A 91 20.08 -8.56 -8.16
CA GLY A 91 18.95 -9.28 -7.58
C GLY A 91 18.20 -8.46 -6.52
N THR A 92 18.93 -7.87 -5.57
CA THR A 92 18.37 -6.98 -4.54
C THR A 92 17.64 -5.78 -5.15
N LEU A 93 18.22 -5.15 -6.18
CA LEU A 93 17.62 -4.00 -6.86
C LEU A 93 16.32 -4.40 -7.56
N ILE A 94 16.30 -5.53 -8.27
CA ILE A 94 15.09 -6.06 -8.93
C ILE A 94 13.98 -6.32 -7.90
N ILE A 95 14.30 -6.91 -6.75
CA ILE A 95 13.34 -7.15 -5.67
C ILE A 95 12.75 -5.82 -5.18
N LEU A 96 13.57 -4.81 -4.92
CA LEU A 96 13.11 -3.48 -4.49
C LEU A 96 12.19 -2.82 -5.53
N VAL A 97 12.53 -2.93 -6.82
CA VAL A 97 11.70 -2.40 -7.90
C VAL A 97 10.34 -3.10 -7.96
N LEU A 98 10.30 -4.43 -7.84
CA LEU A 98 9.05 -5.20 -7.82
C LEU A 98 8.18 -4.83 -6.60
N MET A 99 8.79 -4.67 -5.42
CA MET A 99 8.10 -4.24 -4.21
C MET A 99 7.51 -2.82 -4.37
N SER A 100 8.26 -1.91 -5.01
CA SER A 100 7.80 -0.55 -5.32
C SER A 100 6.60 -0.55 -6.28
N MET A 101 6.72 -1.27 -7.40
CA MET A 101 5.65 -1.39 -8.39
C MET A 101 4.38 -2.01 -7.79
N GLY A 102 4.54 -3.08 -6.99
CA GLY A 102 3.43 -3.71 -6.28
C GLY A 102 2.74 -2.76 -5.29
N SER A 103 3.52 -1.96 -4.56
CA SER A 103 2.99 -0.98 -3.61
C SER A 103 2.15 0.09 -4.32
N TRP A 104 2.69 0.69 -5.38
CA TRP A 104 1.95 1.69 -6.17
C TRP A 104 0.69 1.12 -6.83
N TYR A 105 0.76 -0.10 -7.38
CA TYR A 105 -0.39 -0.77 -7.95
C TYR A 105 -1.52 -0.94 -6.92
N ILE A 106 -1.20 -1.43 -5.73
CA ILE A 106 -2.20 -1.64 -4.68
C ILE A 106 -2.75 -0.30 -4.18
N ILE A 107 -1.91 0.73 -3.98
CA ILE A 107 -2.35 2.06 -3.57
C ILE A 107 -3.39 2.62 -4.54
N ILE A 108 -3.11 2.59 -5.84
CA ILE A 108 -4.00 3.16 -6.87
C ILE A 108 -5.29 2.34 -6.96
N THR A 109 -5.19 1.01 -7.03
CA THR A 109 -6.37 0.14 -7.18
C THR A 109 -7.31 0.25 -5.98
N LYS A 110 -6.78 0.24 -4.75
CA LYS A 110 -7.57 0.40 -3.52
C LYS A 110 -8.16 1.80 -3.38
N LEU A 111 -7.44 2.83 -3.81
CA LEU A 111 -8.00 4.18 -3.86
C LEU A 111 -9.23 4.26 -4.75
N ILE A 112 -9.15 3.71 -5.97
CA ILE A 112 -10.30 3.69 -6.90
C ILE A 112 -11.46 2.88 -6.30
N GLU A 113 -11.18 1.74 -5.68
CA GLU A 113 -12.19 0.91 -5.00
C GLU A 113 -12.91 1.68 -3.88
N GLN A 114 -12.15 2.37 -3.02
CA GLN A 114 -12.70 3.17 -1.92
C GLN A 114 -13.52 4.38 -2.43
N VAL A 115 -13.03 5.10 -3.45
CA VAL A 115 -13.77 6.22 -4.07
C VAL A 115 -15.07 5.71 -4.69
N LYS A 116 -15.03 4.57 -5.37
CA LYS A 116 -16.22 3.94 -5.95
C LYS A 116 -17.21 3.53 -4.86
N LEU A 117 -16.75 2.96 -3.75
CA LEU A 117 -17.60 2.55 -2.64
C LEU A 117 -18.29 3.75 -1.97
N MET A 118 -17.57 4.87 -1.77
CA MET A 118 -18.17 6.13 -1.32
C MET A 118 -19.20 6.69 -2.30
N GLY A 119 -18.91 6.61 -3.60
CA GLY A 119 -19.91 6.95 -4.63
C GLY A 119 -21.14 6.03 -4.60
N GLN A 120 -20.95 4.74 -4.29
CA GLN A 120 -22.07 3.79 -4.13
C GLN A 120 -22.92 4.12 -2.91
N ALA A 121 -22.33 4.58 -1.80
CA ALA A 121 -23.05 5.04 -0.60
C ALA A 121 -24.04 6.15 -0.95
N GLN A 122 -23.57 7.17 -1.69
CA GLN A 122 -24.40 8.29 -2.13
C GLN A 122 -25.51 7.87 -3.11
N ASN A 123 -25.24 6.88 -3.97
CA ASN A 123 -26.27 6.32 -4.85
C ASN A 123 -27.32 5.52 -4.06
N ALA A 124 -26.91 4.76 -3.04
CA ALA A 124 -27.84 4.08 -2.15
C ALA A 124 -28.75 5.08 -1.42
N LYS A 125 -28.18 6.18 -0.93
CA LYS A 125 -28.95 7.29 -0.32
C LYS A 125 -30.02 7.87 -1.25
N LYS A 126 -29.71 7.99 -2.55
CA LYS A 126 -30.60 8.62 -3.54
C LYS A 126 -31.62 7.67 -4.17
N THR A 127 -31.30 6.39 -4.29
CA THR A 127 -32.12 5.42 -5.04
C THR A 127 -32.77 4.40 -4.12
N PHE A 128 -32.01 3.75 -3.23
CA PHE A 128 -32.51 2.67 -2.38
C PHE A 128 -33.60 3.16 -1.42
N TRP A 129 -33.33 4.24 -0.67
CA TRP A 129 -34.28 4.77 0.32
C TRP A 129 -35.48 5.52 -0.27
N LYS A 130 -35.49 5.76 -1.59
CA LYS A 130 -36.65 6.33 -2.28
C LYS A 130 -37.57 5.27 -2.88
N ALA A 131 -37.13 4.01 -2.89
CA ALA A 131 -37.94 2.91 -3.41
C ALA A 131 -39.07 2.57 -2.43
N GLY A 132 -40.23 2.16 -2.96
CA GLY A 132 -41.37 1.73 -2.14
C GLY A 132 -41.17 0.36 -1.49
N THR A 133 -40.22 -0.44 -1.97
CA THR A 133 -39.88 -1.75 -1.40
C THR A 133 -38.39 -2.03 -1.40
N VAL A 134 -37.93 -2.93 -0.52
CA VAL A 134 -36.52 -3.36 -0.47
C VAL A 134 -36.10 -3.99 -1.79
N ALA A 135 -36.93 -4.86 -2.36
CA ALA A 135 -36.70 -5.50 -3.66
C ALA A 135 -36.44 -4.48 -4.78
N ALA A 136 -37.28 -3.45 -4.86
CA ALA A 136 -37.13 -2.37 -5.84
C ALA A 136 -35.86 -1.54 -5.56
N GLY A 137 -35.55 -1.29 -4.28
CA GLY A 137 -34.31 -0.64 -3.86
C GLY A 137 -33.07 -1.42 -4.31
N VAL A 138 -33.04 -2.74 -4.09
CA VAL A 138 -31.95 -3.63 -4.51
C VAL A 138 -31.79 -3.62 -6.04
N ALA A 139 -32.88 -3.69 -6.79
CA ALA A 139 -32.87 -3.64 -8.24
C ALA A 139 -32.31 -2.31 -8.79
N GLY A 140 -32.58 -1.19 -8.11
CA GLY A 140 -32.07 0.14 -8.44
C GLY A 140 -30.57 0.35 -8.14
N LEU A 141 -29.95 -0.53 -7.34
CA LEU A 141 -28.52 -0.46 -7.05
C LEU A 141 -27.68 -1.12 -8.15
N LYS A 142 -26.48 -0.59 -8.38
CA LYS A 142 -25.54 -1.16 -9.37
C LYS A 142 -25.19 -2.62 -9.03
N PRO A 143 -25.11 -3.54 -10.02
CA PRO A 143 -24.82 -4.97 -9.77
C PRO A 143 -23.53 -5.24 -8.97
N ASN A 144 -22.47 -4.46 -9.22
CA ASN A 144 -21.18 -4.58 -8.53
C ASN A 144 -21.06 -3.65 -7.31
N SER A 145 -22.15 -3.40 -6.59
CA SER A 145 -22.18 -2.53 -5.41
C SER A 145 -22.09 -3.34 -4.12
N ALA A 146 -21.25 -2.91 -3.18
CA ALA A 146 -21.21 -3.49 -1.84
C ALA A 146 -22.57 -3.34 -1.12
N TYR A 147 -23.22 -2.19 -1.31
CA TYR A 147 -24.55 -1.91 -0.77
C TYR A 147 -25.62 -2.84 -1.35
N ARG A 148 -25.54 -3.16 -2.65
CA ARG A 148 -26.46 -4.13 -3.27
C ARG A 148 -26.25 -5.52 -2.70
N PHE A 149 -24.99 -5.95 -2.57
CA PHE A 149 -24.65 -7.24 -2.00
C PHE A 149 -25.21 -7.39 -0.58
N ILE A 150 -25.08 -6.37 0.27
CA ILE A 150 -25.63 -6.42 1.64
C ILE A 150 -27.16 -6.43 1.61
N ALA A 151 -27.78 -5.54 0.84
CA ALA A 151 -29.24 -5.45 0.74
C ALA A 151 -29.89 -6.73 0.20
N GLU A 152 -29.28 -7.34 -0.83
CA GLU A 152 -29.76 -8.59 -1.43
C GLU A 152 -29.64 -9.77 -0.47
N ASN A 153 -28.56 -9.87 0.32
CA ASN A 153 -28.42 -10.93 1.32
C ASN A 153 -29.37 -10.71 2.52
N GLY A 154 -29.62 -9.46 2.91
CA GLY A 154 -30.63 -9.13 3.91
C GLY A 154 -32.03 -9.52 3.46
N GLU A 155 -32.42 -9.13 2.25
CA GLU A 155 -33.72 -9.49 1.64
C GLU A 155 -33.87 -11.02 1.47
N LYS A 156 -32.85 -11.71 0.96
CA LYS A 156 -32.89 -13.17 0.83
C LYS A 156 -33.07 -13.86 2.18
N SER A 157 -32.48 -13.31 3.24
CA SER A 157 -32.60 -13.88 4.58
C SER A 157 -33.99 -13.76 5.20
N THR A 158 -34.82 -12.80 4.76
CA THR A 158 -36.23 -12.73 5.18
C THR A 158 -37.12 -13.72 4.45
N VAL A 159 -36.71 -14.19 3.26
CA VAL A 159 -37.49 -15.15 2.44
C VAL A 159 -37.09 -16.60 2.72
N HIS A 160 -35.81 -16.89 2.97
CA HIS A 160 -35.30 -18.26 3.10
C HIS A 160 -35.16 -18.70 4.57
N HIS A 161 -36.15 -18.42 5.40
CA HIS A 161 -36.20 -18.88 6.80
C HIS A 161 -36.87 -20.27 6.94
N ASP A 162 -36.83 -21.12 5.90
CA ASP A 162 -37.64 -22.35 5.83
C ASP A 162 -36.82 -23.64 6.00
N GLY A 163 -35.91 -23.69 6.97
CA GLY A 163 -35.11 -24.88 7.27
C GLY A 163 -35.35 -25.41 8.68
N ALA A 164 -35.51 -26.73 8.85
CA ALA A 164 -35.80 -27.37 10.15
C ALA A 164 -34.80 -27.06 11.29
N LEU A 165 -33.57 -26.64 10.96
CA LEU A 165 -32.56 -26.17 11.93
C LEU A 165 -32.56 -24.64 12.09
N LEU A 166 -33.07 -23.90 11.12
CA LEU A 166 -33.13 -22.43 11.11
C LEU A 166 -34.39 -21.91 11.80
N GLU A 167 -35.48 -22.68 11.77
CA GLU A 167 -36.77 -22.37 12.44
C GLU A 167 -36.63 -22.23 13.97
N GLN A 168 -35.55 -22.77 14.56
CA GLN A 168 -35.23 -22.58 15.98
C GLN A 168 -34.61 -21.21 16.30
N ILE A 169 -34.17 -20.47 15.29
CA ILE A 169 -33.51 -19.17 15.44
C ILE A 169 -34.55 -18.09 15.12
N ASP A 170 -34.72 -17.11 16.00
CA ASP A 170 -35.62 -15.99 15.72
C ASP A 170 -35.22 -15.21 14.44
N LEU A 171 -36.21 -14.77 13.66
CA LEU A 171 -35.99 -14.12 12.36
C LEU A 171 -35.13 -12.85 12.49
N ASN A 172 -35.30 -12.05 13.55
CA ASN A 172 -34.44 -10.88 13.80
C ASN A 172 -32.98 -11.31 13.94
N THR A 173 -32.72 -12.36 14.72
CA THR A 173 -31.37 -12.90 14.92
C THR A 173 -30.79 -13.41 13.59
N TRP A 174 -31.57 -14.16 12.81
CA TRP A 174 -31.14 -14.71 11.53
C TRP A 174 -30.77 -13.60 10.51
N VAL A 175 -31.64 -12.60 10.35
CA VAL A 175 -31.42 -11.47 9.44
C VAL A 175 -30.22 -10.64 9.89
N THR A 176 -30.09 -10.37 11.20
CA THR A 176 -28.91 -9.69 11.77
C THR A 176 -27.62 -10.40 11.39
N MET A 177 -27.56 -11.72 11.60
CA MET A 177 -26.38 -12.52 11.28
C MET A 177 -26.06 -12.55 9.78
N SER A 178 -27.08 -12.59 8.92
CA SER A 178 -26.91 -12.54 7.45
C SER A 178 -26.31 -11.22 6.98
N ILE A 179 -26.85 -10.09 7.47
CA ILE A 179 -26.35 -8.75 7.17
C ILE A 179 -24.92 -8.60 7.71
N GLN A 180 -24.67 -9.01 8.95
CA GLN A 180 -23.35 -8.90 9.59
C GLN A 180 -22.29 -9.70 8.82
N ARG A 181 -22.59 -10.94 8.41
CA ARG A 181 -21.70 -11.74 7.56
C ARG A 181 -21.41 -11.06 6.21
N SER A 182 -22.41 -10.40 5.63
CA SER A 182 -22.25 -9.64 4.40
C SER A 182 -21.34 -8.43 4.59
N VAL A 183 -21.49 -7.71 5.70
CA VAL A 183 -20.62 -6.58 6.09
C VAL A 183 -19.17 -7.04 6.29
N GLU A 184 -18.97 -8.15 7.01
CA GLU A 184 -17.65 -8.74 7.24
C GLU A 184 -16.97 -9.17 5.93
N LYS A 185 -17.75 -9.70 4.97
CA LYS A 185 -17.22 -10.03 3.65
C LYS A 185 -16.73 -8.79 2.89
N VAL A 186 -17.44 -7.67 3.00
CA VAL A 186 -17.00 -6.39 2.41
C VAL A 186 -15.78 -5.86 3.14
N GLN A 187 -15.74 -5.94 4.48
CA GLN A 187 -14.59 -5.53 5.29
C GLN A 187 -13.32 -6.29 4.91
N SER A 188 -13.42 -7.61 4.76
CA SER A 188 -12.31 -8.47 4.34
C SER A 188 -11.77 -8.04 2.97
N ARG A 189 -12.64 -7.78 1.99
CA ARG A 189 -12.23 -7.29 0.67
C ARG A 189 -11.50 -5.95 0.71
N LEU A 190 -11.90 -5.05 1.60
CA LEU A 190 -11.22 -3.76 1.79
C LEU A 190 -9.81 -3.93 2.40
N GLN A 191 -9.58 -5.01 3.14
CA GLN A 191 -8.28 -5.33 3.75
C GLN A 191 -7.30 -6.04 2.80
N ASP A 192 -7.81 -6.62 1.70
CA ASP A 192 -6.96 -7.28 0.70
C ASP A 192 -5.82 -6.37 0.23
N GLY A 193 -4.62 -6.93 0.09
CA GLY A 193 -3.44 -6.18 -0.37
C GLY A 193 -2.80 -5.25 0.67
N LEU A 194 -3.48 -4.87 1.76
CA LEU A 194 -2.88 -4.04 2.81
C LEU A 194 -1.72 -4.75 3.52
N ALA A 195 -1.83 -6.07 3.70
CA ALA A 195 -0.75 -6.88 4.26
C ALA A 195 0.52 -6.78 3.41
N PHE A 196 0.41 -6.70 2.08
CA PHE A 196 1.56 -6.52 1.21
C PHE A 196 2.24 -5.16 1.42
N LEU A 197 1.47 -4.06 1.50
CA LEU A 197 2.05 -2.74 1.80
C LEU A 197 2.73 -2.71 3.17
N ALA A 198 2.11 -3.34 4.17
CA ALA A 198 2.69 -3.42 5.51
C ALA A 198 4.02 -4.18 5.50
N THR A 199 4.07 -5.32 4.80
CA THR A 199 5.29 -6.12 4.63
C THR A 199 6.35 -5.35 3.84
N VAL A 200 6.00 -4.72 2.71
CA VAL A 200 6.98 -3.92 1.93
C VAL A 200 7.51 -2.77 2.76
N GLY A 201 6.64 -2.06 3.48
CA GLY A 201 7.01 -0.95 4.34
C GLY A 201 7.98 -1.33 5.45
N SER A 202 7.85 -2.53 6.03
CA SER A 202 8.74 -3.01 7.08
C SER A 202 10.00 -3.71 6.56
N THR A 203 9.95 -4.36 5.39
CA THR A 203 11.05 -5.19 4.88
C THR A 203 11.97 -4.47 3.89
N ALA A 204 11.45 -3.53 3.08
CA ALA A 204 12.26 -2.84 2.06
C ALA A 204 13.51 -2.11 2.61
N PRO A 205 13.50 -1.47 3.80
CA PRO A 205 14.71 -0.89 4.37
C PRO A 205 15.79 -1.92 4.65
N PHE A 206 15.41 -3.12 5.13
CA PHE A 206 16.34 -4.20 5.40
C PHE A 206 16.89 -4.84 4.13
N VAL A 207 16.07 -4.92 3.08
CA VAL A 207 16.52 -5.37 1.75
C VAL A 207 17.56 -4.38 1.19
N GLY A 208 17.33 -3.07 1.33
CA GLY A 208 18.30 -2.04 0.97
C GLY A 208 19.60 -2.15 1.78
N LEU A 209 19.49 -2.27 3.10
CA LEU A 209 20.63 -2.48 4.01
C LEU A 209 21.45 -3.71 3.61
N PHE A 210 20.80 -4.84 3.34
CA PHE A 210 21.45 -6.06 2.86
C PHE A 210 22.27 -5.80 1.58
N GLY A 211 21.70 -5.07 0.61
CA GLY A 211 22.41 -4.67 -0.60
C GLY A 211 23.68 -3.88 -0.31
N THR A 212 23.64 -2.97 0.68
CA THR A 212 24.82 -2.18 1.06
C THR A 212 25.89 -3.02 1.74
N VAL A 213 25.50 -3.92 2.64
CA VAL A 213 26.42 -4.81 3.35
C VAL A 213 27.13 -5.72 2.35
N TRP A 214 26.39 -6.27 1.38
CA TRP A 214 26.97 -7.09 0.32
C TRP A 214 27.94 -6.29 -0.57
N GLY A 215 27.55 -5.08 -0.99
CA GLY A 215 28.41 -4.22 -1.81
C GLY A 215 29.72 -3.86 -1.12
N ILE A 216 29.66 -3.47 0.15
CA ILE A 216 30.86 -3.17 0.96
C ILE A 216 31.71 -4.42 1.16
N TYR A 217 31.09 -5.58 1.42
CA TYR A 217 31.81 -6.86 1.55
C TYR A 217 32.60 -7.20 0.27
N HIS A 218 31.97 -7.09 -0.90
CA HIS A 218 32.62 -7.38 -2.17
C HIS A 218 33.77 -6.38 -2.44
N ALA A 219 33.55 -5.10 -2.16
CA ALA A 219 34.58 -4.06 -2.29
C ALA A 219 35.82 -4.35 -1.44
N LEU A 220 35.62 -4.65 -0.14
CA LEU A 220 36.71 -4.94 0.79
C LEU A 220 37.45 -6.22 0.41
N THR A 221 36.74 -7.24 -0.09
CA THR A 221 37.35 -8.49 -0.57
C THR A 221 38.26 -8.24 -1.78
N ALA A 222 37.81 -7.43 -2.74
CA ALA A 222 38.60 -7.07 -3.92
C ALA A 222 39.89 -6.32 -3.54
N ILE A 223 39.81 -5.41 -2.57
CA ILE A 223 40.98 -4.68 -2.05
C ILE A 223 41.94 -5.63 -1.31
N GLY A 224 41.39 -6.56 -0.52
CA GLY A 224 42.18 -7.56 0.21
C GLY A 224 42.97 -8.47 -0.73
N ILE A 225 42.38 -8.88 -1.86
CA ILE A 225 43.04 -9.68 -2.90
C ILE A 225 44.10 -8.86 -3.64
N ALA A 226 43.82 -7.58 -3.94
CA ALA A 226 44.74 -6.70 -4.66
C ALA A 226 45.97 -6.28 -3.84
N GLY A 227 45.93 -6.40 -2.50
CA GLY A 227 47.06 -6.10 -1.61
C GLY A 227 47.44 -4.61 -1.51
N GLN A 228 46.74 -3.72 -2.21
CA GLN A 228 46.92 -2.27 -2.13
C GLN A 228 45.63 -1.57 -1.75
N ALA A 229 45.58 -1.07 -0.51
CA ALA A 229 44.51 -0.20 -0.06
C ALA A 229 44.81 1.25 -0.48
N SER A 230 44.06 1.77 -1.44
CA SER A 230 44.02 3.21 -1.76
C SER A 230 42.58 3.70 -1.69
N ILE A 231 42.39 4.94 -1.25
CA ILE A 231 41.05 5.50 -1.03
C ILE A 231 40.24 5.56 -2.34
N ASP A 232 40.92 5.81 -3.45
CA ASP A 232 40.32 5.84 -4.80
C ASP A 232 39.71 4.49 -5.21
N LYS A 233 40.24 3.38 -4.69
CA LYS A 233 39.73 2.02 -4.95
C LYS A 233 38.55 1.64 -4.05
N VAL A 234 38.39 2.29 -2.91
CA VAL A 234 37.32 2.03 -1.93
C VAL A 234 36.12 2.94 -2.16
N ALA A 235 36.36 4.21 -2.50
CA ALA A 235 35.34 5.25 -2.49
C ALA A 235 34.17 4.96 -3.46
N GLY A 236 34.45 4.45 -4.66
CA GLY A 236 33.42 4.14 -5.65
C GLY A 236 32.48 3.02 -5.22
N PRO A 237 32.99 1.79 -5.00
CA PRO A 237 32.15 0.66 -4.60
C PRO A 237 31.35 0.90 -3.30
N VAL A 238 31.92 1.63 -2.35
CA VAL A 238 31.21 2.00 -1.11
C VAL A 238 30.10 3.03 -1.39
N GLY A 239 30.35 4.02 -2.25
CA GLY A 239 29.34 4.99 -2.67
C GLY A 239 28.16 4.32 -3.39
N GLU A 240 28.45 3.41 -4.31
CA GLU A 240 27.44 2.61 -5.03
C GLU A 240 26.60 1.75 -4.06
N ALA A 241 27.24 1.16 -3.05
CA ALA A 241 26.54 0.40 -2.02
C ALA A 241 25.54 1.28 -1.27
N LEU A 242 25.89 2.53 -0.89
CA LEU A 242 24.98 3.42 -0.15
C LEU A 242 23.69 3.76 -0.91
N ILE A 243 23.73 3.78 -2.25
CA ILE A 243 22.55 4.01 -3.08
C ILE A 243 21.48 2.93 -2.83
N MET A 244 21.86 1.69 -2.52
CA MET A 244 20.91 0.60 -2.28
C MET A 244 20.07 0.82 -1.01
N THR A 245 20.64 1.38 0.07
CA THR A 245 19.86 1.80 1.24
C THR A 245 18.93 2.95 0.89
N ALA A 246 19.40 3.93 0.12
CA ALA A 246 18.56 5.06 -0.29
C ALA A 246 17.34 4.58 -1.10
N ILE A 247 17.54 3.63 -2.01
CA ILE A 247 16.44 2.99 -2.76
C ILE A 247 15.51 2.22 -1.82
N GLY A 248 16.05 1.43 -0.88
CA GLY A 248 15.25 0.71 0.11
C GLY A 248 14.30 1.62 0.89
N LEU A 249 14.80 2.77 1.33
CA LEU A 249 14.00 3.81 2.00
C LEU A 249 12.99 4.47 1.05
N ALA A 250 13.39 4.77 -0.18
CA ALA A 250 12.51 5.36 -1.19
C ALA A 250 11.33 4.43 -1.55
N VAL A 251 11.50 3.12 -1.44
CA VAL A 251 10.43 2.13 -1.60
C VAL A 251 9.56 2.01 -0.34
N ALA A 252 10.18 2.00 0.84
CA ALA A 252 9.48 1.81 2.11
C ALA A 252 8.54 2.97 2.48
N VAL A 253 9.01 4.21 2.31
CA VAL A 253 8.28 5.41 2.78
C VAL A 253 6.89 5.52 2.11
N PRO A 254 6.76 5.45 0.77
CA PRO A 254 5.44 5.49 0.13
C PRO A 254 4.55 4.31 0.53
N ALA A 255 5.11 3.11 0.72
CA ALA A 255 4.35 1.93 1.12
C ALA A 255 3.72 2.10 2.51
N VAL A 256 4.49 2.57 3.49
CA VAL A 256 4.00 2.81 4.86
C VAL A 256 2.96 3.94 4.89
N LEU A 257 3.22 5.05 4.18
CA LEU A 257 2.27 6.16 4.09
C LEU A 257 0.96 5.73 3.41
N GLY A 258 1.07 4.98 2.30
CA GLY A 258 -0.05 4.39 1.60
C GLY A 258 -0.87 3.48 2.50
N TYR A 259 -0.23 2.57 3.23
CA TYR A 259 -0.90 1.66 4.16
C TYR A 259 -1.73 2.43 5.21
N ASN A 260 -1.09 3.36 5.91
CA ASN A 260 -1.73 4.15 6.96
C ASN A 260 -2.90 4.99 6.43
N TRP A 261 -2.74 5.55 5.23
CA TRP A 261 -3.77 6.33 4.57
C TRP A 261 -4.98 5.46 4.15
N LEU A 262 -4.73 4.30 3.54
CA LEU A 262 -5.76 3.35 3.11
C LEU A 262 -6.54 2.79 4.31
N VAL A 263 -5.87 2.44 5.40
CA VAL A 263 -6.51 1.93 6.64
C VAL A 263 -7.47 2.97 7.21
N ARG A 264 -7.04 4.23 7.30
CA ARG A 264 -7.91 5.32 7.78
C ARG A 264 -9.13 5.47 6.88
N ARG A 265 -8.94 5.41 5.56
CA ARG A 265 -10.03 5.54 4.59
C ARG A 265 -10.99 4.35 4.60
N ASN A 266 -10.48 3.15 4.86
CA ASN A 266 -11.30 1.95 5.09
C ASN A 266 -12.21 2.09 6.32
N LYS A 267 -11.74 2.75 7.39
CA LYS A 267 -12.57 3.02 8.56
C LYS A 267 -13.80 3.85 8.20
N SER A 268 -13.61 4.99 7.53
CA SER A 268 -14.73 5.84 7.07
C SER A 268 -15.65 5.10 6.08
N ALA A 269 -15.09 4.26 5.22
CA ALA A 269 -15.88 3.41 4.33
C ALA A 269 -16.77 2.42 5.08
N MET A 270 -16.24 1.78 6.12
CA MET A 270 -16.97 0.84 6.95
C MET A 270 -18.04 1.51 7.81
N GLU A 271 -17.84 2.76 8.24
CA GLU A 271 -18.86 3.53 8.95
C GLU A 271 -20.13 3.72 8.09
N GLU A 272 -19.98 4.12 6.83
CA GLU A 272 -21.12 4.25 5.89
C GLU A 272 -21.79 2.90 5.59
N ILE A 273 -21.02 1.83 5.47
CA ILE A 273 -21.57 0.47 5.29
C ILE A 273 -22.39 0.07 6.51
N ARG A 274 -21.84 0.25 7.72
CA ARG A 274 -22.50 -0.15 8.98
C ARG A 274 -23.77 0.65 9.23
N SER A 275 -23.76 1.95 8.94
CA SER A 275 -24.97 2.79 9.00
C SER A 275 -26.04 2.25 8.06
N PHE A 276 -25.71 2.00 6.80
CA PHE A 276 -26.66 1.43 5.84
C PHE A 276 -27.21 0.07 6.27
N SER A 277 -26.35 -0.80 6.80
CA SER A 277 -26.75 -2.12 7.31
C SER A 277 -27.70 -2.03 8.50
N ALA A 278 -27.47 -1.10 9.43
CA ALA A 278 -28.35 -0.87 10.57
C ALA A 278 -29.73 -0.36 10.13
N ASP A 279 -29.75 0.62 9.21
CA ASP A 279 -30.99 1.13 8.63
C ASP A 279 -31.74 0.01 7.88
N LEU A 280 -31.02 -0.78 7.08
CA LEU A 280 -31.60 -1.90 6.32
C LEU A 280 -32.25 -2.92 7.26
N HIS A 281 -31.54 -3.29 8.33
CA HIS A 281 -32.05 -4.19 9.35
C HIS A 281 -33.37 -3.68 9.95
N SER A 282 -33.41 -2.40 10.33
CA SER A 282 -34.62 -1.78 10.88
C SER A 282 -35.81 -1.84 9.92
N VAL A 283 -35.58 -1.67 8.60
CA VAL A 283 -36.66 -1.68 7.63
C VAL A 283 -37.12 -3.09 7.27
N LEU A 284 -36.21 -4.05 7.19
CA LEU A 284 -36.55 -5.45 6.95
C LEU A 284 -37.45 -6.00 8.06
N LEU A 285 -37.21 -5.61 9.32
CA LEU A 285 -38.01 -6.08 10.46
C LEU A 285 -39.27 -5.26 10.74
N SER A 286 -39.26 -3.95 10.45
CA SER A 286 -40.46 -3.12 10.64
C SER A 286 -41.54 -3.36 9.57
N GLY A 287 -41.21 -4.05 8.48
CA GLY A 287 -42.15 -4.36 7.39
C GLY A 287 -42.57 -3.13 6.56
N VAL A 288 -42.06 -1.94 6.87
CA VAL A 288 -42.44 -0.65 6.24
C VAL A 288 -42.18 -0.65 4.73
N MET A 289 -41.11 -1.31 4.26
CA MET A 289 -40.83 -1.51 2.83
C MET A 289 -41.24 -2.90 2.29
N SER A 290 -41.91 -3.74 3.09
CA SER A 290 -42.46 -5.03 2.62
C SER A 290 -43.92 -4.88 2.12
N SER A 291 -44.64 -3.85 2.61
CA SER A 291 -46.11 -3.74 2.46
C SER A 291 -46.61 -3.07 1.16
N SER A 292 -45.76 -2.43 0.35
CA SER A 292 -46.24 -1.45 -0.66
C SER A 292 -46.76 -2.00 -2.01
N SER A 293 -47.18 -3.26 -2.14
CA SER A 293 -47.95 -3.67 -3.34
C SER A 293 -49.12 -4.62 -3.09
N ALA A 294 -49.12 -5.39 -2.00
CA ALA A 294 -50.22 -6.31 -1.71
C ALA A 294 -51.40 -5.67 -0.94
N GLY A 295 -51.13 -4.67 -0.08
CA GLY A 295 -52.16 -4.07 0.77
C GLY A 295 -53.07 -3.05 0.06
N GLN A 296 -52.56 -2.36 -0.97
CA GLN A 296 -53.31 -1.28 -1.63
C GLN A 296 -54.35 -1.81 -2.64
N VAL A 297 -54.11 -2.96 -3.27
CA VAL A 297 -55.06 -3.57 -4.21
C VAL A 297 -56.25 -4.19 -3.46
N ALA A 298 -56.02 -4.78 -2.29
CA ALA A 298 -57.09 -5.34 -1.44
C ALA A 298 -58.03 -4.27 -0.89
N HIS A 299 -57.51 -3.09 -0.55
CA HIS A 299 -58.31 -1.99 0.00
C HIS A 299 -59.12 -1.23 -1.08
N ILE A 300 -58.68 -1.26 -2.34
CA ILE A 300 -59.42 -0.71 -3.48
C ILE A 300 -60.54 -1.65 -3.90
N ASN A 301 -60.30 -2.96 -3.93
CA ASN A 301 -61.31 -3.93 -4.35
C ASN A 301 -62.49 -4.05 -3.36
N LYS A 302 -62.26 -3.77 -2.07
CA LYS A 302 -63.32 -3.76 -1.03
C LYS A 302 -64.22 -2.52 -1.06
N LYS A 303 -63.85 -1.45 -1.78
CA LYS A 303 -64.67 -0.23 -1.92
C LYS A 303 -65.52 -0.20 -3.19
N VAL A 304 -65.36 -1.20 -4.08
CA VAL A 304 -66.03 -1.27 -5.39
C VAL A 304 -66.94 -2.50 -5.50
N GLY A 305 -66.97 -3.36 -4.49
CA GLY A 305 -67.86 -4.53 -4.40
C GLY A 305 -69.00 -4.32 -3.42
#